data_AF-A0A2J7QFQ8-F1
#
_entry.id   AF-A0A2J7QFQ8-F1
#
_cell.length_a   1.000
_cell.length_b   1.000
_cell.length_c   1.000
_cell.angle_alpha   90.00
_cell.angle_beta   90.00
_cell.angle_gamma   90.00
#
_symmetry.space_group_name_H-M   'P 1'
#
loop_
_entity.id
_entity.type
_entity.pdbx_description
1 polymer ?
#
loop_
_entity_poly.entity_id
_entity_poly.type
_entity_poly.pdbx_seq_one_letter_code
_entity_poly.pdbx_strand_id
1 'polypeptide(L)'
;MYLYLEQKRIVILTTNKYFELSDQMRFQPPPAEDEHAPLLEGAENIPMYSCDDSIKFCSVAGVILQAKVPAFEKMLWRVFCRNVFVHVKPLEIPFEDAEYNTPVQKAVFIIFFQGESLKNKIYIICEGFKATIYDSPDNMSERGEMLSTIKTDMQDLQIVLGGTSDFHHRLLLVGAKNLRMWNMKVLKAKSIYCTLNMFRVMSASLIAQCWIPVCKMELVTSALVRGTERSGGSMPPVITRLNTCETPPTYNSVNKYTEVFQALVDSYGFARYGEINPAPFSIVTFPFLFAVMFGDVGHGLLMLFAGICFQMTEERVQWVKMGEVMKLLFHGRYLIILMGLFSVYTG
;
A
#
# COMPACT_ATOMS: atom_id res chain seq x y z
N MET A 1 8.73 18.80 -1.08
CA MET A 1 9.03 20.15 -1.60
C MET A 1 7.78 20.87 -2.09
N TYR A 2 7.01 20.30 -3.03
CA TYR A 2 5.75 20.90 -3.51
C TYR A 2 4.76 21.24 -2.38
N LEU A 3 4.50 20.28 -1.48
CA LEU A 3 3.62 20.47 -0.31
C LEU A 3 4.05 21.64 0.60
N TYR A 4 5.37 21.83 0.75
CA TYR A 4 5.93 22.91 1.57
C TYR A 4 5.67 24.28 0.93
N LEU A 5 5.84 24.41 -0.38
CA LEU A 5 5.55 25.64 -1.13
C LEU A 5 4.06 25.95 -1.17
N GLU A 6 3.21 24.91 -1.27
CA GLU A 6 1.76 25.07 -1.21
C GLU A 6 1.31 25.60 0.16
N GLN A 7 1.84 25.04 1.25
CA GLN A 7 1.61 25.56 2.61
C GLN A 7 2.10 27.00 2.73
N LYS A 8 3.32 27.29 2.26
CA LYS A 8 3.90 28.66 2.25
C LYS A 8 3.02 29.66 1.49
N ARG A 9 2.52 29.27 0.31
CA ARG A 9 1.60 30.08 -0.51
C ARG A 9 0.33 30.41 0.26
N ILE A 10 -0.28 29.42 0.92
CA ILE A 10 -1.53 29.63 1.66
C ILE A 10 -1.30 30.51 2.89
N VAL A 11 -0.17 30.32 3.59
CA VAL A 11 0.22 31.19 4.70
C VAL A 11 0.32 32.63 4.23
N ILE A 12 1.08 32.92 3.17
CA ILE A 12 1.27 34.29 2.67
C ILE A 12 -0.05 34.90 2.17
N LEU A 13 -0.90 34.13 1.47
CA LEU A 13 -2.23 34.60 1.04
C LEU A 13 -3.14 34.92 2.22
N THR A 14 -3.07 34.12 3.27
CA THR A 14 -3.85 34.32 4.49
C THR A 14 -3.36 35.58 5.21
N THR A 15 -2.04 35.70 5.40
CA THR A 15 -1.38 36.88 5.97
C THR A 15 -1.74 38.15 5.20
N ASN A 16 -1.76 38.12 3.86
CA ASN A 16 -2.13 39.28 3.05
C ASN A 16 -3.56 39.77 3.34
N LYS A 17 -4.53 38.84 3.42
CA LYS A 17 -5.91 39.17 3.78
C LYS A 17 -6.02 39.79 5.18
N TYR A 18 -5.23 39.31 6.14
CA TYR A 18 -5.25 39.86 7.50
C TYR A 18 -4.64 41.26 7.58
N PHE A 19 -3.54 41.53 6.86
CA PHE A 19 -2.97 42.88 6.81
C PHE A 19 -3.90 43.87 6.10
N GLU A 20 -4.58 43.47 5.02
CA GLU A 20 -5.59 44.29 4.34
C GLU A 20 -6.76 44.65 5.29
N LEU A 21 -7.23 43.71 6.10
CA LEU A 21 -8.26 43.97 7.11
C LEU A 21 -7.78 44.89 8.24
N SER A 22 -6.50 44.79 8.64
CA SER A 22 -5.94 45.68 9.67
C SER A 22 -5.71 47.11 9.18
N ASP A 23 -5.35 47.30 7.91
CA ASP A 23 -5.20 48.64 7.32
C ASP A 23 -6.56 49.34 7.16
N GLN A 24 -7.65 48.59 6.97
CA GLN A 24 -9.02 49.11 7.01
C GLN A 24 -9.49 49.49 8.43
N MET A 25 -8.85 48.95 9.48
CA MET A 25 -9.17 49.20 10.89
C MET A 25 -8.23 50.21 11.57
N ARG A 26 -7.41 50.96 10.83
CA ARG A 26 -6.65 52.08 11.43
C ARG A 26 -7.63 53.08 12.04
N PHE A 27 -7.63 53.16 13.37
CA PHE A 27 -8.36 54.15 14.16
C PHE A 27 -8.11 55.55 13.56
N GLN A 28 -9.15 56.17 13.01
CA GLN A 28 -9.15 57.62 12.85
C GLN A 28 -9.14 58.22 14.26
N PRO A 29 -8.19 59.10 14.62
CA PRO A 29 -8.29 59.82 15.87
C PRO A 29 -9.61 60.60 15.86
N PRO A 30 -10.37 60.63 16.98
CA PRO A 30 -11.58 61.43 17.04
C PRO A 30 -11.24 62.90 16.77
N PRO A 31 -12.11 63.65 16.07
CA PRO A 31 -11.88 65.05 15.76
C PRO A 31 -11.74 65.85 17.07
N ALA A 32 -10.77 66.76 17.08
CA ALA A 32 -10.47 67.63 18.21
C ALA A 32 -11.54 68.73 18.32
N GLU A 33 -12.65 68.45 18.99
CA GLU A 33 -13.59 69.46 19.47
C GLU A 33 -14.03 69.09 20.88
N ASP A 34 -13.48 69.82 21.86
CA ASP A 34 -14.18 70.38 23.03
C ASP A 34 -13.12 70.90 24.02
N GLU A 35 -12.69 72.14 23.80
CA GLU A 35 -12.22 72.99 24.89
C GLU A 35 -13.38 73.15 25.89
N HIS A 36 -13.15 72.78 27.15
CA HIS A 36 -13.94 73.04 28.38
C HIS A 36 -14.35 71.77 29.14
N ALA A 37 -13.39 71.16 29.84
CA ALA A 37 -13.64 70.39 31.05
C ALA A 37 -12.57 70.74 32.10
N PRO A 38 -12.94 71.00 33.38
CA PRO A 38 -12.05 71.63 34.34
C PRO A 38 -11.01 70.65 34.89
N LEU A 39 -9.78 71.17 34.97
CA LEU A 39 -8.56 70.58 35.51
C LEU A 39 -8.70 70.14 36.97
N LEU A 40 -8.24 68.92 37.26
CA LEU A 40 -7.72 68.56 38.59
C LEU A 40 -6.26 69.03 38.66
N GLU A 41 -6.05 70.14 39.36
CA GLU A 41 -4.73 70.62 39.78
C GLU A 41 -4.06 69.61 40.71
N GLY A 42 -2.81 69.24 40.42
CA GLY A 42 -1.92 68.61 41.39
C GLY A 42 -1.17 67.37 40.92
N ALA A 43 -0.18 67.54 40.04
CA ALA A 43 1.06 66.75 40.02
C ALA A 43 2.06 67.38 39.03
N GLU A 44 2.91 68.26 39.55
CA GLU A 44 4.09 68.75 38.83
C GLU A 44 5.09 67.62 38.58
N ASN A 45 5.75 67.69 37.41
CA ASN A 45 6.95 66.95 36.97
C ASN A 45 6.78 65.48 36.52
N ILE A 46 6.37 65.30 35.27
CA ILE A 46 6.78 64.15 34.44
C ILE A 46 7.48 64.72 33.19
N PRO A 47 8.74 64.33 32.88
CA PRO A 47 9.40 64.81 31.68
C PRO A 47 8.66 64.31 30.43
N MET A 48 8.36 65.26 29.56
CA MET A 48 7.79 65.06 28.22
C MET A 48 8.77 64.27 27.35
N TYR A 49 8.56 62.96 27.25
CA TYR A 49 9.16 62.17 26.18
C TYR A 49 8.35 62.39 24.90
N SER A 50 9.02 62.92 23.89
CA SER A 50 8.57 63.00 22.50
C SER A 50 8.03 61.65 22.02
N CYS A 51 6.74 61.60 21.71
CA CYS A 51 6.10 60.46 21.07
C CYS A 51 6.40 60.48 19.57
N ASP A 52 7.55 59.98 19.17
CA ASP A 52 7.89 59.69 17.77
C ASP A 52 8.62 58.34 17.64
N ASP A 53 8.07 57.31 18.30
CA ASP A 53 8.47 55.92 18.07
C ASP A 53 7.27 55.20 17.44
N SER A 54 7.28 55.06 16.12
CA SER A 54 6.32 54.23 15.40
C SER A 54 6.33 52.81 16.00
N ILE A 55 5.24 52.40 16.63
CA ILE A 55 5.11 51.07 17.25
C ILE A 55 5.19 50.01 16.14
N LYS A 56 6.36 49.39 15.95
CA LYS A 56 6.56 48.29 14.99
C LYS A 56 6.14 46.97 15.62
N PHE A 57 5.04 46.40 15.14
CA PHE A 57 4.63 45.04 15.47
C PHE A 57 5.38 44.03 14.60
N CYS A 58 5.89 42.96 15.21
CA CYS A 58 6.45 41.82 14.48
C CYS A 58 5.37 40.74 14.32
N SER A 59 5.40 40.05 13.18
CA SER A 59 4.49 38.94 12.90
C SER A 59 5.25 37.63 12.68
N VAL A 60 4.69 36.52 13.16
CA VAL A 60 5.16 35.16 12.87
C VAL A 60 3.96 34.36 12.37
N ALA A 61 4.11 33.76 11.18
CA ALA A 61 3.06 32.96 10.56
C ALA A 61 3.52 31.52 10.35
N GLY A 62 2.60 30.56 10.47
CA GLY A 62 2.93 29.15 10.39
C GLY A 62 1.71 28.24 10.20
N VAL A 63 1.99 26.94 10.11
CA VAL A 63 0.98 25.89 10.00
C VAL A 63 1.12 24.91 11.16
N ILE A 64 -0.02 24.54 11.75
CA ILE A 64 -0.11 23.58 12.86
C ILE A 64 -1.20 22.54 12.59
N LEU A 65 -1.09 21.38 13.22
CA LEU A 65 -2.12 20.34 13.21
C LEU A 65 -3.41 20.85 13.86
N GLN A 66 -4.57 20.69 13.22
CA GLN A 66 -5.82 21.26 13.72
C GLN A 66 -6.19 20.72 15.12
N ALA A 67 -5.93 19.45 15.40
CA ALA A 67 -6.21 18.86 16.72
C ALA A 67 -5.36 19.47 17.86
N LYS A 68 -4.21 20.09 17.55
CA LYS A 68 -3.32 20.74 18.53
C LYS A 68 -3.63 22.21 18.77
N VAL A 69 -4.49 22.83 17.94
CA VAL A 69 -4.83 24.27 18.04
C VAL A 69 -5.32 24.67 19.44
N PRO A 70 -6.27 23.97 20.09
CA PRO A 70 -6.78 24.40 21.39
C PRO A 70 -5.74 24.36 22.51
N ALA A 71 -4.78 23.45 22.44
CA ALA A 71 -3.69 23.34 23.40
C ALA A 71 -2.63 24.42 23.15
N PHE A 72 -2.35 24.72 21.88
CA PHE A 72 -1.40 25.74 21.44
C PHE A 72 -1.86 27.15 21.87
N GLU A 73 -3.12 27.52 21.61
CA GLU A 73 -3.68 28.82 22.02
C GLU A 73 -3.64 29.01 23.54
N LYS A 74 -3.99 27.97 24.31
CA LYS A 74 -3.92 28.02 25.78
C LYS A 74 -2.48 28.20 26.28
N MET A 75 -1.49 27.59 25.63
CA MET A 75 -0.09 27.76 26.02
C MET A 75 0.39 29.19 25.74
N LEU A 76 0.10 29.72 24.55
CA LEU A 76 0.44 31.11 24.21
C LEU A 76 -0.19 32.11 25.17
N TRP A 77 -1.48 31.92 25.50
CA TRP A 77 -2.19 32.77 26.45
C TRP A 77 -1.60 32.69 27.87
N ARG A 78 -1.19 31.50 28.34
CA ARG A 78 -0.57 31.35 29.68
C ARG A 78 0.81 31.97 29.78
N VAL A 79 1.61 31.94 28.71
CA VAL A 79 2.99 32.43 28.72
C VAL A 79 3.05 33.94 28.49
N PHE A 80 2.18 34.46 27.62
CA PHE A 80 2.25 35.86 27.17
C PHE A 80 1.07 36.73 27.61
N CYS A 81 0.05 36.14 28.23
CA CYS A 81 -1.16 36.83 28.70
C CYS A 81 -1.83 37.67 27.59
N ARG A 82 -1.71 39.00 27.65
CA ARG A 82 -2.29 39.96 26.69
C ARG A 82 -1.26 40.58 25.73
N ASN A 83 0.00 40.15 25.78
CA ASN A 83 1.08 40.77 25.02
C ASN A 83 1.21 40.21 23.59
N VAL A 84 0.37 39.24 23.22
CA VAL A 84 0.41 38.54 21.94
C VAL A 84 -1.00 38.36 21.39
N PHE A 85 -1.20 38.73 20.13
CA PHE A 85 -2.45 38.50 19.41
C PHE A 85 -2.30 37.29 18.49
N VAL A 86 -3.19 36.30 18.63
CA VAL A 86 -3.15 35.06 17.86
C VAL A 86 -4.40 34.96 16.99
N HIS A 87 -4.21 34.75 15.69
CA HIS A 87 -5.28 34.42 14.77
C HIS A 87 -5.02 33.05 14.17
N VAL A 88 -6.02 32.16 14.24
CA VAL A 88 -5.97 30.82 13.66
C VAL A 88 -7.09 30.65 12.66
N LYS A 89 -6.76 30.12 11.49
CA LYS A 89 -7.71 29.77 10.44
C LYS A 89 -7.54 28.30 10.03
N PRO A 90 -8.58 27.45 10.16
CA PRO A 90 -8.50 26.07 9.68
C PRO A 90 -8.37 26.03 8.15
N LEU A 91 -7.59 25.08 7.63
CA LEU A 91 -7.47 24.84 6.20
C LEU A 91 -8.60 23.89 5.75
N GLU A 92 -9.24 24.24 4.63
CA GLU A 92 -10.34 23.44 4.06
C GLU A 92 -9.84 22.12 3.46
N ILE A 93 -8.62 22.12 2.92
CA ILE A 93 -8.02 20.97 2.23
C ILE A 93 -7.04 20.26 3.20
N PRO A 94 -7.21 18.95 3.44
CA PRO A 94 -6.25 18.18 4.24
C PRO A 94 -4.93 18.01 3.48
N PHE A 95 -3.81 18.06 4.21
CA PHE A 95 -2.47 17.87 3.66
C PHE A 95 -1.96 16.49 4.03
N GLU A 96 -1.25 15.83 3.11
CA GLU A 96 -0.55 14.58 3.42
C GLU A 96 0.66 14.88 4.32
N ASP A 97 0.74 14.20 5.47
CA ASP A 97 1.95 14.29 6.29
C ASP A 97 3.07 13.44 5.68
N ALA A 98 4.25 14.06 5.53
CA ALA A 98 5.43 13.42 4.94
C ALA A 98 5.94 12.20 5.74
N GLU A 99 5.55 12.07 7.01
CA GLU A 99 5.94 10.96 7.89
C GLU A 99 4.97 9.76 7.79
N TYR A 100 3.67 9.99 7.57
CA TYR A 100 2.64 8.95 7.72
C TYR A 100 1.84 8.67 6.44
N ASN A 101 2.01 9.45 5.37
CA ASN A 101 1.20 9.36 4.14
C ASN A 101 -0.31 9.31 4.42
N THR A 102 -0.75 9.94 5.50
CA THR A 102 -2.16 10.07 5.87
C THR A 102 -2.63 11.50 5.64
N PRO A 103 -3.87 11.72 5.19
CA PRO A 103 -4.44 13.05 5.08
C PRO A 103 -4.70 13.62 6.48
N VAL A 104 -4.08 14.74 6.79
CA VAL A 104 -4.20 15.41 8.09
C VAL A 104 -4.73 16.83 7.91
N GLN A 105 -5.71 17.19 8.73
CA GLN A 105 -6.22 18.55 8.78
C GLN A 105 -5.24 19.48 9.51
N LYS A 106 -4.90 20.58 8.85
CA LYS A 106 -3.98 21.60 9.36
C LYS A 106 -4.70 22.94 9.46
N ALA A 107 -4.15 23.85 10.26
CA ALA A 107 -4.63 25.21 10.43
C ALA A 107 -3.45 26.18 10.27
N VAL A 108 -3.69 27.32 9.64
CA VAL A 108 -2.74 28.43 9.55
C VAL A 108 -2.90 29.28 10.80
N PHE A 109 -1.80 29.71 11.40
CA PHE A 109 -1.82 30.68 12.48
C PHE A 109 -0.93 31.87 12.15
N ILE A 110 -1.30 33.03 12.68
CA ILE A 110 -0.53 34.27 12.63
C ILE A 110 -0.50 34.84 14.04
N ILE A 111 0.69 35.18 14.50
CA ILE A 111 0.96 35.68 15.85
C ILE A 111 1.60 37.07 15.72
N PHE A 112 0.95 38.09 16.28
CA PHE A 112 1.48 39.44 16.39
C PHE A 112 2.02 39.68 17.79
N PHE A 113 3.23 40.22 17.89
CA PHE A 113 3.89 40.51 19.16
C PHE A 113 4.81 41.74 19.03
N GLN A 114 5.20 42.29 20.17
CA GLN A 114 6.11 43.43 20.25
C GLN A 114 7.32 43.08 21.13
N GLY A 115 8.52 43.22 20.58
CA GLY A 115 9.79 42.98 21.29
C GLY A 115 10.47 41.64 20.98
N GLU A 116 11.80 41.67 20.90
CA GLU A 116 12.62 40.55 20.43
C GLU A 116 12.69 39.37 21.41
N SER A 117 12.60 39.63 22.72
CA SER A 117 12.58 38.57 23.73
C SER A 117 11.35 37.66 23.66
N LEU A 118 10.23 38.17 23.12
CA LEU A 118 9.01 37.37 22.90
C LEU A 118 9.16 36.45 21.69
N LYS A 119 9.88 36.90 20.64
CA LYS A 119 10.14 36.13 19.43
C LYS A 119 10.74 34.76 19.78
N ASN A 120 11.85 34.75 20.51
CA ASN A 120 12.55 33.50 20.85
C ASN A 120 11.66 32.52 21.65
N LYS A 121 10.84 33.03 22.57
CA LYS A 121 9.89 32.20 23.32
C LYS A 121 8.79 31.61 22.42
N ILE A 122 8.30 32.38 21.44
CA ILE A 122 7.30 31.90 20.46
C ILE A 122 7.90 30.79 19.60
N TYR A 123 9.13 30.94 19.10
CA TYR A 123 9.80 29.90 18.31
C TYR A 123 9.93 28.58 19.08
N ILE A 124 10.33 28.62 20.36
CA ILE A 124 10.43 27.42 21.22
C ILE A 124 9.07 26.73 21.39
N ILE A 125 7.99 27.51 21.58
CA ILE A 125 6.64 26.95 21.71
C ILE A 125 6.21 26.31 20.38
N CYS A 126 6.40 26.99 19.25
CA CYS A 126 6.10 26.47 17.92
C CYS A 126 6.85 25.16 17.64
N GLU A 127 8.13 25.09 17.99
CA GLU A 127 8.95 23.87 17.85
C GLU A 127 8.40 22.73 18.72
N GLY A 128 8.04 23.00 19.98
CA GLY A 128 7.47 22.01 20.90
C GLY A 128 6.14 21.41 20.40
N PHE A 129 5.32 22.17 19.69
CA PHE A 129 4.08 21.67 19.08
C PHE A 129 4.27 21.02 17.71
N LYS A 130 5.49 21.02 17.16
CA LYS A 130 5.83 20.63 15.78
C LYS A 130 5.10 21.49 14.73
N ALA A 131 5.00 22.80 14.97
CA ALA A 131 4.46 23.75 14.01
C ALA A 131 5.54 24.14 12.98
N THR A 132 5.16 24.26 11.70
CA THR A 132 6.07 24.74 10.65
C THR A 132 5.91 26.25 10.50
N ILE A 133 6.99 27.00 10.73
CA ILE A 133 7.01 28.46 10.63
C ILE A 133 7.48 28.86 9.24
N TYR A 134 6.85 29.88 8.67
CA TYR A 134 7.22 30.47 7.39
C TYR A 134 7.54 31.94 7.57
N ASP A 135 8.69 32.36 7.05
CA ASP A 135 9.07 33.78 7.07
C ASP A 135 8.17 34.56 6.09
N SER A 136 7.40 35.50 6.64
CA SER A 136 6.54 36.41 5.88
C SER A 136 7.07 37.84 6.01
N PRO A 137 7.41 38.51 4.90
CA PRO A 137 7.80 39.93 4.91
C PRO A 137 6.66 40.85 5.39
N ASP A 138 7.01 41.92 6.10
CA ASP A 138 6.02 42.90 6.58
C ASP A 138 5.50 43.79 5.43
N ASN A 139 6.36 44.08 4.43
CA ASN A 139 6.04 44.93 3.29
C ASN A 139 5.07 44.25 2.31
N MET A 140 4.02 44.96 1.88
CA MET A 140 3.02 44.44 0.93
C MET A 140 3.64 44.13 -0.44
N SER A 141 4.56 44.99 -0.93
CA SER A 141 5.24 44.80 -2.22
C SER A 141 6.11 43.53 -2.22
N GLU A 142 6.90 43.32 -1.16
CA GLU A 142 7.76 42.14 -1.01
C GLU A 142 6.95 40.84 -0.87
N ARG A 143 5.80 40.88 -0.20
CA ARG A 143 4.85 39.75 -0.16
C ARG A 143 4.31 39.41 -1.54
N GLY A 144 4.00 40.42 -2.37
CA GLY A 144 3.55 40.25 -3.74
C GLY A 144 4.61 39.60 -4.63
N GLU A 145 5.85 40.06 -4.55
CA GLU A 145 7.00 39.46 -5.24
C GLU A 145 7.26 38.02 -4.78
N MET A 146 7.25 37.77 -3.47
CA MET A 146 7.41 36.42 -2.93
C MET A 146 6.31 35.47 -3.42
N LEU A 147 5.07 35.93 -3.52
CA LEU A 147 3.97 35.15 -4.08
C LEU A 147 4.14 34.85 -5.57
N SER A 148 4.70 35.77 -6.36
CA SER A 148 4.96 35.53 -7.77
C SER A 148 6.08 34.50 -7.95
N THR A 149 7.19 34.62 -7.20
CA THR A 149 8.27 33.62 -7.18
C THR A 149 7.76 32.24 -6.81
N ILE A 150 7.00 32.12 -5.70
CA ILE A 150 6.44 30.83 -5.27
C ILE A 150 5.52 30.22 -6.34
N LYS A 151 4.73 31.05 -7.04
CA LYS A 151 3.87 30.54 -8.12
C LYS A 151 4.70 29.99 -9.28
N THR A 152 5.76 30.68 -9.71
CA THR A 152 6.66 30.20 -10.76
C THR A 152 7.35 28.90 -10.33
N ASP A 153 7.92 28.86 -9.13
CA ASP A 153 8.57 27.65 -8.59
C ASP A 153 7.60 26.46 -8.50
N MET A 154 6.35 26.70 -8.11
CA MET A 154 5.31 25.67 -8.08
C MET A 154 4.98 25.14 -9.47
N GLN A 155 4.92 26.02 -10.49
CA GLN A 155 4.68 25.63 -11.88
C GLN A 155 5.84 24.78 -12.41
N ASP A 156 7.08 25.22 -12.17
CA ASP A 156 8.28 24.48 -12.57
C ASP A 156 8.33 23.10 -11.90
N LEU A 157 8.04 23.02 -10.60
CA LEU A 157 7.96 21.74 -9.89
C LEU A 157 6.85 20.84 -10.43
N GLN A 158 5.70 21.38 -10.83
CA GLN A 158 4.63 20.58 -11.46
C GLN A 158 5.08 19.99 -12.79
N ILE A 159 5.81 20.75 -13.61
CA ILE A 159 6.36 20.28 -14.88
C ILE A 159 7.36 19.13 -14.62
N VAL A 160 8.27 19.30 -13.66
CA VAL A 160 9.25 18.27 -13.29
C VAL A 160 8.58 17.02 -12.71
N LEU A 161 7.59 17.20 -11.84
CA LEU A 161 6.82 16.08 -11.26
C LEU A 161 6.04 15.32 -12.32
N GLY A 162 5.39 16.02 -13.25
CA GLY A 162 4.69 15.42 -14.37
C GLY A 162 5.63 14.61 -15.26
N GLY A 163 6.75 15.22 -15.69
CA GLY A 163 7.76 14.54 -16.50
C GLY A 163 8.36 13.30 -15.82
N THR A 164 8.63 13.39 -14.50
CA THR A 164 9.15 12.26 -13.71
C THR A 164 8.11 11.14 -13.57
N SER A 165 6.85 11.50 -13.31
CA SER A 165 5.74 10.55 -13.20
C SER A 165 5.52 9.81 -14.52
N ASP A 166 5.53 10.52 -15.65
CA ASP A 166 5.38 9.92 -16.97
C ASP A 166 6.55 8.99 -17.31
N PHE A 167 7.78 9.41 -16.98
CA PHE A 167 8.96 8.56 -17.14
C PHE A 167 8.86 7.28 -16.30
N HIS A 168 8.51 7.40 -15.02
CA HIS A 168 8.28 6.26 -14.13
C HIS A 168 7.17 5.35 -14.66
N HIS A 169 6.05 5.91 -15.12
CA HIS A 169 4.95 5.13 -15.67
C HIS A 169 5.38 4.33 -16.91
N ARG A 170 6.12 4.96 -17.83
CA ARG A 170 6.67 4.27 -19.02
C ARG A 170 7.64 3.16 -18.64
N LEU A 171 8.54 3.42 -17.69
CA LEU A 171 9.48 2.41 -17.20
C LEU A 171 8.76 1.23 -16.55
N LEU A 172 7.74 1.51 -15.73
CA LEU A 172 6.91 0.49 -15.09
C LEU A 172 6.12 -0.34 -16.10
N LEU A 173 5.60 0.27 -17.18
CA LEU A 173 4.92 -0.47 -18.24
C LEU A 173 5.87 -1.44 -18.96
N VAL A 174 7.11 -1.03 -19.23
CA VAL A 174 8.13 -1.91 -19.83
C VAL A 174 8.51 -3.03 -18.86
N GLY A 175 8.74 -2.71 -17.59
CA GLY A 175 9.04 -3.67 -16.53
C GLY A 175 7.90 -4.69 -16.32
N ALA A 176 6.66 -4.22 -16.25
CA ALA A 176 5.48 -5.04 -15.99
C ALA A 176 5.25 -6.11 -17.07
N LYS A 177 5.50 -5.78 -18.35
CA LYS A 177 5.42 -6.75 -19.46
C LYS A 177 6.40 -7.92 -19.28
N ASN A 178 7.61 -7.64 -18.81
CA ASN A 178 8.68 -8.64 -18.69
C ASN A 178 8.72 -9.34 -17.33
N LEU A 179 8.11 -8.74 -16.29
CA LEU A 179 8.18 -9.21 -14.90
C LEU A 179 7.74 -10.67 -14.76
N ARG A 180 6.64 -11.08 -15.43
CA ARG A 180 6.16 -12.47 -15.37
C ARG A 180 7.18 -13.45 -15.94
N MET A 181 7.81 -13.11 -17.06
CA MET A 181 8.82 -13.95 -17.68
C MET A 181 10.07 -14.06 -16.79
N TRP A 182 10.54 -12.93 -16.27
CA TRP A 182 11.70 -12.90 -15.37
C TRP A 182 11.44 -13.70 -14.09
N ASN A 183 10.26 -13.55 -13.49
CA ASN A 183 9.87 -14.30 -12.31
C ASN A 183 9.87 -15.82 -12.60
N MET A 184 9.30 -16.25 -13.72
CA MET A 184 9.36 -17.67 -14.13
C MET A 184 10.79 -18.17 -14.37
N LYS A 185 11.67 -17.36 -14.97
CA LYS A 185 13.08 -17.71 -15.15
C LYS A 185 13.81 -17.87 -13.81
N VAL A 186 13.61 -16.93 -12.89
CA VAL A 186 14.19 -16.96 -11.55
C VAL A 186 13.67 -18.15 -10.75
N LEU A 187 12.36 -18.43 -10.78
CA LEU A 187 11.78 -19.58 -10.09
C LEU A 187 12.33 -20.90 -10.64
N LYS A 188 12.46 -21.04 -11.97
CA LYS A 188 13.08 -22.21 -12.61
C LYS A 188 14.56 -22.36 -12.22
N ALA A 189 15.33 -21.28 -12.26
CA ALA A 189 16.72 -21.31 -11.84
C ALA A 189 16.85 -21.71 -10.37
N LYS A 190 16.04 -21.11 -9.49
CA LYS A 190 15.99 -21.45 -8.06
C LYS A 190 15.64 -22.93 -7.84
N SER A 191 14.65 -23.47 -8.55
CA SER A 191 14.33 -24.90 -8.43
C SER A 191 15.48 -25.79 -8.89
N ILE A 192 16.18 -25.43 -9.96
CA ILE A 192 17.36 -26.17 -10.44
C ILE A 192 18.46 -26.16 -9.37
N TYR A 193 18.82 -25.00 -8.84
CA TYR A 193 19.84 -24.91 -7.78
C TYR A 193 19.44 -25.65 -6.51
N CYS A 194 18.17 -25.58 -6.11
CA CYS A 194 17.65 -26.36 -4.98
C CYS A 194 17.78 -27.87 -5.23
N THR A 195 17.47 -28.34 -6.44
CA THR A 195 17.64 -29.75 -6.80
C THR A 195 19.11 -30.18 -6.87
N LEU A 196 19.99 -29.34 -7.42
CA LEU A 196 21.43 -29.59 -7.46
C LEU A 196 22.05 -29.61 -6.06
N ASN A 197 21.51 -28.83 -5.12
CA ASN A 197 21.95 -28.83 -3.72
C ASN A 197 21.64 -30.16 -3.00
N MET A 198 20.71 -30.97 -3.51
CA MET A 198 20.47 -32.32 -2.99
C MET A 198 21.49 -33.35 -3.51
N PHE A 199 22.35 -32.98 -4.46
CA PHE A 199 23.29 -33.90 -5.09
C PHE A 199 24.62 -33.90 -4.34
N ARG A 200 25.28 -35.06 -4.31
CA ARG A 200 26.61 -35.19 -3.76
C ARG A 200 27.64 -34.83 -4.83
N VAL A 201 28.48 -33.85 -4.52
CA VAL A 201 29.57 -33.41 -5.40
C VAL A 201 30.77 -34.35 -5.25
N MET A 202 31.25 -34.89 -6.37
CA MET A 202 32.56 -35.53 -6.50
C MET A 202 33.48 -34.67 -7.38
N SER A 203 34.75 -35.05 -7.50
CA SER A 203 35.80 -34.26 -8.19
C SER A 203 35.46 -33.83 -9.62
N ALA A 204 34.65 -34.60 -10.37
CA ALA A 204 34.27 -34.27 -11.74
C ALA A 204 32.81 -34.64 -12.09
N SER A 205 32.00 -35.07 -11.12
CA SER A 205 30.63 -35.52 -11.36
C SER A 205 29.72 -35.28 -10.16
N LEU A 206 28.41 -35.22 -10.45
CA LEU A 206 27.36 -35.13 -9.44
C LEU A 206 26.67 -36.48 -9.34
N ILE A 207 26.53 -37.02 -8.13
CA ILE A 207 25.75 -38.23 -7.86
C ILE A 207 24.45 -37.83 -7.18
N ALA A 208 23.35 -38.35 -7.71
CA ALA A 208 22.01 -38.20 -7.15
C ALA A 208 21.34 -39.57 -7.06
N GLN A 209 20.59 -39.79 -5.98
CA GLN A 209 19.67 -40.91 -5.85
C GLN A 209 18.25 -40.37 -5.99
N CYS A 210 17.42 -41.02 -6.80
CA CYS A 210 16.05 -40.57 -7.04
C CYS A 210 15.11 -41.74 -7.31
N TRP A 211 13.85 -41.55 -6.95
CA TRP A 211 12.78 -42.50 -7.23
C TRP A 211 12.20 -42.26 -8.62
N ILE A 212 12.25 -43.27 -9.48
CA ILE A 212 11.72 -43.20 -10.85
C ILE A 212 10.73 -44.36 -11.05
N PRO A 213 9.50 -44.09 -11.52
CA PRO A 213 8.57 -45.15 -11.92
C PRO A 213 9.17 -45.97 -13.06
N VAL A 214 9.15 -47.31 -12.96
CA VAL A 214 9.77 -48.22 -13.93
C VAL A 214 9.27 -47.95 -15.37
N CYS A 215 7.97 -47.66 -15.53
CA CYS A 215 7.35 -47.34 -16.82
C CYS A 215 7.88 -46.05 -17.47
N LYS A 216 8.43 -45.11 -16.70
CA LYS A 216 8.94 -43.81 -17.20
C LYS A 216 10.45 -43.78 -17.34
N MET A 217 11.13 -44.91 -17.16
CA MET A 217 12.59 -44.98 -17.20
C MET A 217 13.16 -44.53 -18.55
N GLU A 218 12.56 -44.95 -19.66
CA GLU A 218 13.00 -44.58 -21.01
C GLU A 218 12.87 -43.07 -21.28
N LEU A 219 11.79 -42.45 -20.78
CA LEU A 219 11.58 -41.01 -20.89
C LEU A 219 12.68 -40.22 -20.18
N VAL A 220 13.09 -40.66 -18.99
CA VAL A 220 14.17 -40.03 -18.24
C VAL A 220 15.52 -40.20 -18.95
N THR A 221 15.83 -41.42 -19.40
CA THR A 221 17.07 -41.69 -20.16
C THR A 221 17.16 -40.82 -21.41
N SER A 222 16.08 -40.74 -22.20
CA SER A 222 16.05 -39.89 -23.40
C SER A 222 16.19 -38.39 -23.07
N ALA A 223 15.63 -37.93 -21.94
CA ALA A 223 15.76 -36.54 -21.51
C ALA A 223 17.20 -36.20 -21.10
N LEU A 224 17.89 -37.12 -20.43
CA LEU A 224 19.30 -36.94 -20.06
C LEU A 224 20.21 -36.93 -21.29
N VAL A 225 20.00 -37.86 -22.24
CA VAL A 225 20.77 -37.89 -23.51
C VAL A 225 20.60 -36.58 -24.28
N ARG A 226 19.35 -36.10 -24.45
CA ARG A 226 19.08 -34.79 -25.07
C ARG A 226 19.74 -33.63 -24.31
N GLY A 227 19.83 -33.73 -22.99
CA GLY A 227 20.52 -32.75 -22.15
C GLY A 227 22.02 -32.71 -22.41
N THR A 228 22.65 -33.88 -22.50
CA THR A 228 24.08 -34.04 -22.79
C THR A 228 24.43 -33.58 -24.22
N GLU A 229 23.60 -33.92 -25.20
CA GLU A 229 23.78 -33.47 -26.59
C GLU A 229 23.75 -31.93 -26.71
N ARG A 230 22.79 -31.28 -26.02
CA ARG A 230 22.67 -29.82 -26.04
C ARG A 230 23.77 -29.10 -25.27
N SER A 231 24.32 -29.71 -24.23
CA SER A 231 25.42 -29.13 -23.46
C SER A 231 26.79 -29.38 -24.09
N GLY A 232 26.88 -30.22 -25.14
CA GLY A 232 28.15 -30.64 -25.72
C GLY A 232 29.00 -31.49 -24.76
N GLY A 233 28.36 -32.13 -23.76
CA GLY A 233 29.04 -32.92 -22.76
C GLY A 233 29.68 -34.17 -23.36
N SER A 234 30.96 -34.40 -23.05
CA SER A 234 31.71 -35.56 -23.57
C SER A 234 31.31 -36.89 -22.93
N MET A 235 30.68 -36.88 -21.74
CA MET A 235 30.31 -38.10 -21.01
C MET A 235 28.78 -38.35 -21.07
N PRO A 236 28.34 -39.55 -21.46
CA PRO A 236 26.93 -39.91 -21.39
C PRO A 236 26.48 -40.04 -19.93
N PRO A 237 25.22 -39.70 -19.63
CA PRO A 237 24.66 -39.84 -18.30
C PRO A 237 24.49 -41.32 -17.96
N VAL A 238 25.04 -41.75 -16.82
CA VAL A 238 24.95 -43.13 -16.35
C VAL A 238 23.79 -43.26 -15.38
N ILE A 239 22.80 -44.09 -15.70
CA ILE A 239 21.70 -44.45 -14.79
C ILE A 239 21.89 -45.91 -14.36
N THR A 240 22.13 -46.12 -13.08
CA THR A 240 22.24 -47.46 -12.49
C THR A 240 21.03 -47.71 -11.58
N ARG A 241 20.36 -48.85 -11.77
CA ARG A 241 19.31 -49.29 -10.83
C ARG A 241 19.96 -49.74 -9.54
N LEU A 242 19.60 -49.08 -8.44
CA LEU A 242 20.06 -49.44 -7.10
C LEU A 242 19.02 -50.33 -6.43
N ASN A 243 19.46 -51.41 -5.79
CA ASN A 243 18.61 -52.18 -4.89
C ASN A 243 18.75 -51.58 -3.49
N THR A 244 17.65 -51.13 -2.90
CA THR A 244 17.59 -50.55 -1.56
C THR A 244 16.51 -51.23 -0.72
N CYS A 245 16.70 -51.24 0.60
CA CYS A 245 15.69 -51.71 1.56
C CYS A 245 14.71 -50.60 1.99
N GLU A 246 14.89 -49.37 1.49
CA GLU A 246 14.00 -48.25 1.77
C GLU A 246 12.66 -48.43 1.06
N THR A 247 11.57 -47.99 1.70
CA THR A 247 10.23 -48.03 1.12
C THR A 247 10.09 -46.97 0.02
N PRO A 248 9.84 -47.36 -1.24
CA PRO A 248 9.63 -46.40 -2.32
C PRO A 248 8.33 -45.59 -2.12
N PRO A 249 8.25 -44.39 -2.71
CA PRO A 249 7.03 -43.59 -2.70
C PRO A 249 5.96 -44.21 -3.60
N THR A 250 4.69 -44.06 -3.20
CA THR A 250 3.53 -44.52 -3.97
C THR A 250 3.20 -43.52 -5.08
N TYR A 251 3.08 -44.01 -6.32
CA TYR A 251 2.69 -43.19 -7.48
C TYR A 251 1.46 -43.80 -8.16
N ASN A 252 0.36 -43.06 -8.15
CA ASN A 252 -0.89 -43.43 -8.82
C ASN A 252 -1.05 -42.64 -10.11
N SER A 253 -1.18 -43.33 -11.25
CA SER A 253 -1.46 -42.69 -12.54
C SER A 253 -2.92 -42.25 -12.58
N VAL A 254 -3.15 -40.94 -12.46
CA VAL A 254 -4.48 -40.34 -12.52
C VAL A 254 -4.74 -39.67 -13.87
N ASN A 255 -5.97 -39.76 -14.34
CA ASN A 255 -6.51 -38.99 -15.45
C ASN A 255 -7.31 -37.82 -14.88
N LYS A 256 -7.65 -36.85 -15.73
CA LYS A 256 -8.49 -35.69 -15.38
C LYS A 256 -9.80 -36.04 -14.63
N TYR A 257 -10.37 -37.21 -14.92
CA TYR A 257 -11.56 -37.73 -14.24
C TYR A 257 -11.23 -38.34 -12.87
N THR A 258 -10.20 -39.20 -12.79
CA THR A 258 -9.87 -39.94 -11.57
C THR A 258 -9.06 -39.12 -10.56
N GLU A 259 -8.47 -38.00 -10.98
CA GLU A 259 -7.73 -37.07 -10.11
C GLU A 259 -8.57 -36.59 -8.93
N VAL A 260 -9.85 -36.28 -9.17
CA VAL A 260 -10.77 -35.79 -8.13
C VAL A 260 -10.99 -36.83 -7.03
N PHE A 261 -11.22 -38.08 -7.43
CA PHE A 261 -11.44 -39.19 -6.50
C PHE A 261 -10.14 -39.58 -5.79
N GLN A 262 -9.01 -39.49 -6.48
CA GLN A 262 -7.70 -39.72 -5.87
C GLN A 262 -7.40 -38.64 -4.82
N ALA A 263 -7.64 -37.36 -5.12
CA ALA A 263 -7.46 -36.27 -4.16
C ALA A 263 -8.35 -36.44 -2.93
N LEU A 264 -9.58 -36.93 -3.11
CA LEU A 264 -10.48 -37.27 -2.00
C LEU A 264 -9.88 -38.38 -1.12
N VAL A 265 -9.39 -39.46 -1.72
CA VAL A 265 -8.76 -40.57 -0.98
C VAL A 265 -7.47 -40.13 -0.28
N ASP A 266 -6.60 -39.39 -0.99
CA ASP A 266 -5.32 -38.90 -0.49
C ASP A 266 -5.49 -37.94 0.70
N SER A 267 -6.65 -37.27 0.79
CA SER A 267 -6.98 -36.42 1.95
C SER A 267 -7.16 -37.21 3.25
N TYR A 268 -7.57 -38.48 3.18
CA TYR A 268 -7.62 -39.38 4.34
C TYR A 268 -6.26 -39.98 4.67
N GLY A 269 -5.42 -40.20 3.66
CA GLY A 269 -4.05 -40.66 3.84
C GLY A 269 -3.48 -41.27 2.58
N PHE A 270 -2.15 -41.32 2.51
CA PHE A 270 -1.44 -41.94 1.40
C PHE A 270 -1.38 -43.46 1.56
N ALA A 271 -1.70 -44.19 0.50
CA ALA A 271 -1.58 -45.64 0.44
C ALA A 271 -0.11 -46.08 0.53
N ARG A 272 0.15 -47.21 1.20
CA ARG A 272 1.49 -47.81 1.26
C ARG A 272 1.91 -48.35 -0.11
N TYR A 273 3.21 -48.49 -0.31
CA TYR A 273 3.71 -49.05 -1.56
C TYR A 273 3.25 -50.50 -1.76
N GLY A 274 2.67 -50.80 -2.92
CA GLY A 274 2.12 -52.10 -3.25
C GLY A 274 0.74 -52.39 -2.64
N GLU A 275 0.15 -51.43 -1.93
CA GLU A 275 -1.21 -51.54 -1.40
C GLU A 275 -2.26 -51.32 -2.50
N ILE A 276 -3.44 -51.92 -2.33
CA ILE A 276 -4.56 -51.73 -3.24
C ILE A 276 -5.10 -50.31 -3.06
N ASN A 277 -5.09 -49.53 -4.14
CA ASN A 277 -5.68 -48.20 -4.13
C ASN A 277 -7.21 -48.28 -3.97
N PRO A 278 -7.83 -47.63 -2.96
CA PRO A 278 -9.28 -47.61 -2.80
C PRO A 278 -10.00 -46.62 -3.73
N ALA A 279 -9.28 -45.75 -4.44
CA ALA A 279 -9.88 -44.74 -5.32
C ALA A 279 -10.78 -45.33 -6.42
N PRO A 280 -10.44 -46.42 -7.12
CA PRO A 280 -11.32 -47.02 -8.12
C PRO A 280 -12.67 -47.47 -7.57
N PHE A 281 -12.69 -48.02 -6.35
CA PHE A 281 -13.94 -48.40 -5.68
C PHE A 281 -14.73 -47.15 -5.27
N SER A 282 -14.03 -46.14 -4.75
CA SER A 282 -14.60 -44.87 -4.31
C SER A 282 -15.25 -44.08 -5.44
N ILE A 283 -14.86 -44.28 -6.71
CA ILE A 283 -15.50 -43.65 -7.87
C ILE A 283 -17.01 -43.95 -7.90
N VAL A 284 -17.41 -45.17 -7.57
CA VAL A 284 -18.82 -45.60 -7.64
C VAL A 284 -19.46 -45.56 -6.26
N THR A 285 -18.79 -46.11 -5.24
CA THR A 285 -19.41 -46.29 -3.92
C THR A 285 -19.66 -44.95 -3.22
N PHE A 286 -18.77 -43.97 -3.35
CA PHE A 286 -18.93 -42.68 -2.66
C PHE A 286 -20.14 -41.89 -3.21
N PRO A 287 -20.26 -41.65 -4.52
CA PRO A 287 -21.44 -40.98 -5.08
C PRO A 287 -22.75 -41.77 -4.89
N PHE A 288 -22.70 -43.10 -4.90
CA PHE A 288 -23.87 -43.94 -4.64
C PHE A 288 -24.35 -43.83 -3.19
N LEU A 289 -23.45 -43.89 -2.20
CA LEU A 289 -23.80 -43.71 -0.80
C LEU A 289 -24.35 -42.31 -0.53
N PHE A 290 -23.80 -41.29 -1.19
CA PHE A 290 -24.37 -39.94 -1.16
C PHE A 290 -25.81 -39.91 -1.69
N ALA A 291 -26.07 -40.57 -2.82
CA ALA A 291 -27.39 -40.61 -3.44
C ALA A 291 -28.44 -41.24 -2.53
N VAL A 292 -28.10 -42.33 -1.83
CA VAL A 292 -29.01 -42.95 -0.84
C VAL A 292 -29.38 -41.98 0.29
N MET A 293 -28.46 -41.09 0.70
CA MET A 293 -28.73 -40.11 1.76
C MET A 293 -29.50 -38.87 1.27
N PHE A 294 -29.30 -38.47 0.01
CA PHE A 294 -29.83 -37.23 -0.56
C PHE A 294 -31.07 -37.43 -1.45
N GLY A 295 -31.39 -38.68 -1.82
CA GLY A 295 -32.30 -39.11 -2.88
C GLY A 295 -33.53 -38.25 -3.16
N ASP A 296 -33.35 -37.27 -4.03
CA ASP A 296 -34.39 -36.38 -4.57
C ASP A 296 -34.09 -36.09 -6.04
N VAL A 297 -35.08 -36.30 -6.90
CA VAL A 297 -34.99 -36.04 -8.35
C VAL A 297 -34.78 -34.56 -8.66
N GLY A 298 -35.50 -33.66 -7.98
CA GLY A 298 -35.44 -32.21 -8.23
C GLY A 298 -34.08 -31.64 -7.85
N HIS A 299 -33.62 -31.91 -6.63
CA HIS A 299 -32.31 -31.46 -6.17
C HIS A 299 -31.16 -32.17 -6.93
N GLY A 300 -31.32 -33.45 -7.26
CA GLY A 300 -30.36 -34.21 -8.08
C GLY A 300 -30.18 -33.61 -9.47
N LEU A 301 -31.28 -33.20 -10.13
CA LEU A 301 -31.23 -32.51 -11.42
C LEU A 301 -30.52 -31.16 -11.32
N LEU A 302 -30.78 -30.37 -10.29
CA LEU A 302 -30.09 -29.08 -10.07
C LEU A 302 -28.57 -29.27 -9.91
N MET A 303 -28.14 -30.28 -9.13
CA MET A 303 -26.72 -30.61 -8.99
C MET A 303 -26.10 -31.10 -10.29
N LEU A 304 -26.82 -31.92 -11.06
CA LEU A 304 -26.38 -32.40 -12.36
C LEU A 304 -26.17 -31.23 -13.34
N PHE A 305 -27.14 -30.31 -13.43
CA PHE A 305 -27.02 -29.10 -14.25
C PHE A 305 -25.87 -28.22 -13.79
N ALA A 306 -25.69 -28.00 -12.48
CA ALA A 306 -24.57 -27.22 -11.95
C ALA A 306 -23.21 -27.84 -12.30
N GLY A 307 -23.06 -29.16 -12.17
CA GLY A 307 -21.87 -29.89 -12.55
C GLY A 307 -21.56 -29.80 -14.05
N ILE A 308 -22.58 -29.96 -14.90
CA ILE A 308 -22.44 -29.81 -16.36
C ILE A 308 -22.07 -28.37 -16.72
N CYS A 309 -22.67 -27.35 -16.10
CA CYS A 309 -22.31 -25.96 -16.30
C CYS A 309 -20.81 -25.71 -15.99
N PHE A 310 -20.28 -26.28 -14.91
CA PHE A 310 -18.85 -26.18 -14.62
C PHE A 310 -17.96 -26.88 -15.65
N GLN A 311 -18.39 -28.04 -16.16
CA GLN A 311 -17.67 -28.75 -17.21
C GLN A 311 -17.66 -27.97 -18.53
N MET A 312 -18.77 -27.34 -18.92
CA MET A 312 -18.84 -26.53 -20.14
C MET A 312 -18.01 -25.23 -20.04
N THR A 313 -17.91 -24.66 -18.84
CA THR A 313 -17.17 -23.40 -18.62
C THR A 313 -15.66 -23.63 -18.46
N GLU A 314 -15.18 -24.86 -18.61
CA GLU A 314 -13.81 -25.25 -18.31
C GLU A 314 -12.75 -24.42 -19.05
N GLU A 315 -12.93 -24.21 -20.36
CA GLU A 315 -11.96 -23.47 -21.18
C GLU A 315 -11.94 -21.97 -20.85
N ARG A 316 -13.08 -21.41 -20.44
CA ARG A 316 -13.23 -19.98 -20.12
C ARG A 316 -12.75 -19.66 -18.69
N VAL A 317 -12.78 -20.63 -17.78
CA VAL A 317 -12.55 -20.43 -16.33
C VAL A 317 -11.08 -20.52 -15.91
N GLN A 318 -10.20 -21.18 -16.66
CA GLN A 318 -8.76 -21.30 -16.31
C GLN A 318 -8.05 -19.94 -16.11
N TRP A 319 -8.66 -18.85 -16.57
CA TRP A 319 -8.13 -17.48 -16.55
C TRP A 319 -8.71 -16.59 -15.45
N VAL A 320 -9.78 -17.03 -14.76
CA VAL A 320 -10.46 -16.22 -13.74
C VAL A 320 -9.96 -16.61 -12.35
N LYS A 321 -9.54 -15.62 -11.56
CA LYS A 321 -9.22 -15.81 -10.14
C LYS A 321 -10.49 -16.17 -9.38
N MET A 322 -10.78 -17.46 -9.29
CA MET A 322 -11.87 -18.01 -8.47
C MET A 322 -11.55 -17.86 -6.96
N GLY A 323 -12.58 -17.62 -6.16
CA GLY A 323 -12.51 -17.78 -4.70
C GLY A 323 -12.17 -19.23 -4.33
N GLU A 324 -11.64 -19.47 -3.14
CA GLU A 324 -11.15 -20.80 -2.72
C GLU A 324 -12.24 -21.88 -2.77
N VAL A 325 -13.45 -21.56 -2.32
CA VAL A 325 -14.60 -22.48 -2.36
C VAL A 325 -14.95 -22.85 -3.80
N MET A 326 -14.94 -21.88 -4.72
CA MET A 326 -15.24 -22.13 -6.12
C MET A 326 -14.14 -22.95 -6.82
N LYS A 327 -12.87 -22.80 -6.41
CA LYS A 327 -11.78 -23.66 -6.88
C LYS A 327 -11.97 -25.11 -6.45
N LEU A 328 -12.34 -25.32 -5.19
CA LEU A 328 -12.62 -26.66 -4.66
C LEU A 328 -13.77 -27.31 -5.45
N LEU A 329 -14.87 -26.58 -5.64
CA LEU A 329 -16.04 -27.05 -6.37
C LEU A 329 -15.73 -27.36 -7.84
N PHE A 330 -14.92 -26.51 -8.49
CA PHE A 330 -14.49 -26.71 -9.87
C PHE A 330 -13.53 -27.89 -10.05
N HIS A 331 -12.62 -28.11 -9.08
CA HIS A 331 -11.81 -29.32 -9.04
C HIS A 331 -12.71 -30.55 -8.88
N GLY A 332 -13.73 -30.47 -8.01
CA GLY A 332 -14.72 -31.52 -7.74
C GLY A 332 -15.79 -31.79 -8.81
N ARG A 333 -15.72 -31.17 -10.01
CA ARG A 333 -16.84 -31.17 -10.98
C ARG A 333 -17.34 -32.56 -11.41
N TYR A 334 -16.44 -33.52 -11.65
CA TYR A 334 -16.83 -34.88 -12.05
C TYR A 334 -17.56 -35.63 -10.94
N LEU A 335 -17.17 -35.37 -9.69
CA LEU A 335 -17.79 -35.95 -8.50
C LEU A 335 -19.22 -35.39 -8.32
N ILE A 336 -19.42 -34.09 -8.53
CA ILE A 336 -20.75 -33.45 -8.47
C ILE A 336 -21.69 -34.01 -9.54
N ILE A 337 -21.20 -34.17 -10.78
CA ILE A 337 -21.99 -34.76 -11.88
C ILE A 337 -22.45 -36.17 -11.51
N LEU A 338 -21.53 -37.01 -11.01
CA LEU A 338 -21.85 -38.39 -10.67
C LEU A 338 -22.79 -38.51 -9.46
N MET A 339 -22.64 -37.62 -8.46
CA MET A 339 -23.56 -37.52 -7.32
C MET A 339 -24.97 -37.09 -7.75
N GLY A 340 -25.09 -36.10 -8.63
CA GLY A 340 -26.37 -35.68 -9.20
C GLY A 340 -27.05 -36.80 -9.99
N LEU A 341 -26.28 -37.52 -10.83
CA LEU A 341 -26.79 -38.65 -11.62
C LEU A 341 -27.34 -39.77 -10.73
N PHE A 342 -26.59 -40.20 -9.71
CA PHE A 342 -27.07 -41.25 -8.81
C PHE A 342 -28.23 -40.78 -7.92
N SER A 343 -28.24 -39.51 -7.49
CA SER A 343 -29.37 -38.95 -6.73
C SER A 343 -30.69 -38.99 -7.51
N VAL A 344 -30.65 -38.73 -8.83
CA VAL A 344 -31.81 -38.85 -9.72
C VAL A 344 -32.22 -40.31 -9.94
N TYR A 345 -31.29 -41.25 -9.84
CA TYR A 345 -31.59 -42.68 -9.94
C TYR A 345 -32.24 -43.23 -8.66
N THR A 346 -31.84 -42.73 -7.48
CA THR A 346 -32.35 -43.19 -6.18
C THR A 346 -33.61 -42.47 -5.69
N GLY A 347 -33.78 -41.20 -6.04
CA GLY A 347 -34.99 -40.40 -5.76
C GLY A 347 -36.07 -40.69 -6.78
#